data_AF-A0A3D4UMU9-F1
#
_entry.id   AF-A0A3D4UMU9-F1
#
_cell.length_a   1.000
_cell.length_b   1.000
_cell.length_c   1.000
_cell.angle_alpha   90.00
_cell.angle_beta   90.00
_cell.angle_gamma   90.00
#
_symmetry.space_group_name_H-M   'P 1'
#
loop_
_entity.id
_entity.type
_entity.pdbx_description
1 polymer ?
#
loop_
_entity_poly.entity_id
_entity_poly.type
_entity_poly.pdbx_seq_one_letter_code
_entity_poly.pdbx_strand_id
1 'polypeptide(L)'
;MAKAKSSRARANAETMATKQRDISVSEFFAKNRHLLGFDNPRKALLTTVKEAVDNALDACEEASILPDIEVKIEEVTPPPSVSKPGRYRVTITDNGPGIVRKQVENIFGRLLYGSKFHRLKMSRGQQGIGISAAGMYGLMTTG
;
A
#
# COMPACT_ATOMS: atom_id res chain seq x y z
N MET A 1 -3.15 -60.64 -18.24
CA MET A 1 -4.20 -59.73 -17.72
C MET A 1 -3.64 -58.31 -17.71
N ALA A 2 -4.13 -57.42 -18.56
CA ALA A 2 -3.66 -56.04 -18.66
C ALA A 2 -4.40 -55.15 -17.62
N LYS A 3 -3.66 -54.44 -16.76
CA LYS A 3 -4.23 -53.45 -15.83
C LYS A 3 -4.76 -52.25 -16.62
N ALA A 4 -6.05 -51.98 -16.52
CA ALA A 4 -6.66 -50.78 -17.08
C ALA A 4 -6.07 -49.52 -16.42
N LYS A 5 -5.52 -48.61 -17.22
CA LYS A 5 -5.08 -47.29 -16.77
C LYS A 5 -6.31 -46.46 -16.41
N SER A 6 -6.47 -46.16 -15.13
CA SER A 6 -7.46 -45.19 -14.62
C SER A 6 -7.31 -43.87 -15.36
N SER A 7 -8.30 -43.49 -16.17
CA SER A 7 -8.36 -42.18 -16.80
C SER A 7 -8.43 -41.12 -15.70
N ARG A 8 -7.43 -40.24 -15.61
CA ARG A 8 -7.50 -39.05 -14.75
C ARG A 8 -8.75 -38.27 -15.16
N ALA A 9 -9.76 -38.25 -14.30
CA ALA A 9 -10.99 -37.50 -14.53
C ALA A 9 -10.62 -36.05 -14.89
N ARG A 10 -11.07 -35.57 -16.04
CA ARG A 10 -10.83 -34.19 -16.47
C ARG A 10 -11.51 -33.27 -15.46
N ALA A 11 -10.75 -32.33 -14.90
CA ALA A 11 -11.29 -31.35 -13.96
C ALA A 11 -12.37 -30.52 -14.68
N ASN A 12 -13.58 -30.49 -14.11
CA ASN A 12 -14.69 -29.66 -14.57
C ASN A 12 -14.65 -28.27 -13.90
N ALA A 13 -15.43 -27.32 -14.40
CA ALA A 13 -15.43 -25.94 -13.90
C ALA A 13 -15.70 -25.86 -12.38
N GLU A 14 -16.59 -26.71 -11.86
CA GLU A 14 -16.95 -26.78 -10.44
C GLU A 14 -15.79 -27.27 -9.57
N THR A 15 -15.09 -28.33 -9.99
CA THR A 15 -13.90 -28.82 -9.26
C THR A 15 -12.71 -27.86 -9.36
N MET A 16 -12.62 -27.04 -10.41
CA MET A 16 -11.64 -25.96 -10.48
C MET A 16 -12.03 -24.77 -9.58
N ALA A 17 -13.32 -24.43 -9.49
CA ALA A 17 -13.83 -23.36 -8.64
C ALA A 17 -13.55 -23.61 -7.15
N THR A 18 -13.66 -24.86 -6.68
CA THR A 18 -13.32 -25.22 -5.27
C THR A 18 -11.86 -24.97 -4.87
N LYS A 19 -10.96 -24.72 -5.85
CA LYS A 19 -9.56 -24.38 -5.59
C LYS A 19 -9.30 -22.87 -5.57
N GLN A 20 -10.31 -22.06 -5.88
CA GLN A 20 -10.21 -20.60 -5.78
C GLN A 20 -10.05 -20.22 -4.31
N ARG A 21 -9.10 -19.32 -4.05
CA ARG A 21 -8.82 -18.79 -2.72
C ARG A 21 -8.69 -17.28 -2.85
N ASP A 22 -9.35 -16.57 -1.96
CA ASP A 22 -9.10 -15.15 -1.78
C ASP A 22 -7.85 -14.96 -0.91
N ILE A 23 -7.00 -14.02 -1.31
CA ILE A 23 -5.86 -13.59 -0.51
C ILE A 23 -6.21 -12.28 0.17
N SER A 24 -5.89 -12.17 1.46
CA SER A 24 -6.07 -10.90 2.15
C SER A 24 -5.11 -9.85 1.61
N VAL A 25 -5.49 -8.58 1.75
CA VAL A 25 -4.66 -7.41 1.42
C VAL A 25 -3.29 -7.49 2.08
N SER A 26 -3.26 -7.87 3.35
CA SER A 26 -2.03 -8.03 4.14
C SER A 26 -1.18 -9.19 3.63
N GLU A 27 -1.80 -10.31 3.24
CA GLU A 27 -1.09 -11.45 2.66
C GLU A 27 -0.49 -11.14 1.29
N PHE A 28 -1.23 -10.40 0.44
CA PHE A 28 -0.71 -9.89 -0.81
C PHE A 28 0.49 -8.98 -0.58
N PHE A 29 0.41 -8.06 0.39
CA PHE A 29 1.51 -7.18 0.78
C PHE A 29 2.75 -7.94 1.23
N ALA A 30 2.57 -8.90 2.16
CA ALA A 30 3.66 -9.67 2.72
C ALA A 30 4.42 -10.46 1.64
N LYS A 31 3.69 -11.02 0.66
CA LYS A 31 4.27 -11.76 -0.47
C LYS A 31 4.90 -10.86 -1.53
N ASN A 32 4.38 -9.65 -1.73
CA ASN A 32 4.72 -8.77 -2.86
C ASN A 32 5.37 -7.44 -2.46
N ARG A 33 5.97 -7.35 -1.27
CA ARG A 33 6.58 -6.12 -0.72
C ARG A 33 7.51 -5.40 -1.70
N HIS A 34 8.26 -6.16 -2.50
CA HIS A 34 9.20 -5.63 -3.49
C HIS A 34 8.51 -4.93 -4.68
N LEU A 35 7.36 -5.45 -5.13
CA LEU A 35 6.57 -4.85 -6.22
C LEU A 35 6.01 -3.47 -5.84
N LEU A 36 5.91 -3.20 -4.55
CA LEU A 36 5.29 -2.00 -3.99
C LEU A 36 6.33 -0.96 -3.56
N GLY A 37 7.62 -1.23 -3.80
CA GLY A 37 8.71 -0.30 -3.48
C GLY A 37 9.23 -0.41 -2.04
N PHE A 38 8.77 -1.37 -1.24
CA PHE A 38 9.15 -1.52 0.17
C PHE A 38 10.22 -2.61 0.38
N ASP A 39 11.05 -2.89 -0.62
CA ASP A 39 12.08 -3.93 -0.62
C ASP A 39 13.14 -3.73 0.48
N ASN A 40 13.62 -2.51 0.70
CA ASN A 40 14.63 -2.16 1.69
C ASN A 40 14.22 -0.94 2.53
N PRO A 41 14.73 -0.78 3.77
CA PRO A 41 14.29 0.29 4.68
C PRO A 41 14.47 1.71 4.13
N ARG A 42 15.56 1.94 3.37
CA ARG A 42 15.89 3.26 2.82
C ARG A 42 14.91 3.66 1.72
N LYS A 43 14.62 2.72 0.82
CA LYS A 43 13.62 2.91 -0.25
C LYS A 43 12.21 2.97 0.32
N ALA A 44 11.88 2.16 1.33
CA ALA A 44 10.60 2.22 2.02
C ALA A 44 10.34 3.60 2.64
N LEU A 45 11.34 4.22 3.27
CA LEU A 45 11.24 5.57 3.80
C LEU A 45 10.96 6.59 2.69
N LEU A 46 11.75 6.54 1.61
CA LEU A 46 11.59 7.45 0.46
C LEU A 46 10.21 7.28 -0.21
N THR A 47 9.78 6.04 -0.45
CA THR A 47 8.48 5.71 -1.03
C THR A 47 7.35 6.21 -0.14
N THR A 48 7.46 6.07 1.19
CA THR A 48 6.46 6.57 2.14
C THR A 48 6.29 8.08 2.03
N VAL A 49 7.41 8.83 2.03
CA VAL A 49 7.40 10.30 1.89
C VAL A 49 6.80 10.70 0.54
N LYS A 50 7.28 10.08 -0.56
CA LYS A 50 6.79 10.36 -1.91
C LYS A 50 5.28 10.17 -2.02
N GLU A 51 4.76 9.02 -1.58
CA GLU A 51 3.32 8.73 -1.69
C GLU A 51 2.45 9.65 -0.82
N ALA A 52 2.94 10.04 0.37
CA ALA A 52 2.23 10.97 1.22
C ALA A 52 2.20 12.40 0.65
N VAL A 53 3.34 12.89 0.16
CA VAL A 53 3.45 14.22 -0.45
C VAL A 53 2.64 14.31 -1.75
N ASP A 54 2.67 13.27 -2.59
CA ASP A 54 1.86 13.24 -3.80
C ASP A 54 0.36 13.29 -3.49
N ASN A 55 -0.07 12.61 -2.43
CA ASN A 55 -1.47 12.66 -2.00
C ASN A 55 -1.87 14.04 -1.46
N ALA A 56 -0.99 14.70 -0.69
CA ALA A 56 -1.20 16.06 -0.21
C ALA A 56 -1.30 17.06 -1.39
N LEU A 57 -0.36 17.00 -2.33
CA LEU A 57 -0.36 17.85 -3.53
C LEU A 57 -1.63 17.66 -4.36
N ASP A 58 -2.01 16.40 -4.64
CA ASP A 58 -3.21 16.10 -5.41
C ASP A 58 -4.48 16.59 -4.68
N ALA A 59 -4.52 16.52 -3.35
CA ALA A 59 -5.67 16.99 -2.56
C ALA A 59 -5.81 18.52 -2.62
N CYS A 60 -4.71 19.27 -2.48
CA CYS A 60 -4.71 20.73 -2.61
C CYS A 60 -5.06 21.16 -4.03
N GLU A 61 -4.47 20.52 -5.04
CA GLU A 61 -4.74 20.80 -6.46
C GLU A 61 -6.21 20.55 -6.83
N GLU A 62 -6.80 19.48 -6.32
CA GLU A 62 -8.21 19.19 -6.53
C GLU A 62 -9.13 20.22 -5.90
N ALA A 63 -8.77 20.72 -4.70
CA ALA A 63 -9.52 21.75 -4.00
C ALA A 63 -9.22 23.18 -4.47
N SER A 64 -8.32 23.35 -5.46
CA SER A 64 -7.83 24.67 -5.90
C SER A 64 -7.23 25.51 -4.76
N ILE A 65 -6.55 24.84 -3.83
CA ILE A 65 -5.83 25.44 -2.70
C ILE A 65 -4.35 25.50 -3.06
N LEU A 66 -3.69 26.64 -2.80
CA LEU A 66 -2.24 26.74 -2.93
C LEU A 66 -1.59 25.81 -1.89
N PRO A 67 -0.83 24.79 -2.29
CA PRO A 67 -0.32 23.81 -1.34
C PRO A 67 0.70 24.43 -0.38
N ASP A 68 0.45 24.26 0.91
CA ASP A 68 1.42 24.44 1.99
C ASP A 68 1.60 23.06 2.65
N ILE A 69 2.81 22.50 2.54
CA ILE A 69 3.10 21.12 2.94
C ILE A 69 4.36 21.11 3.81
N GLU A 70 4.22 20.68 5.05
CA GLU A 70 5.33 20.40 5.96
C GLU A 70 5.67 18.91 5.93
N VAL A 71 6.96 18.60 5.76
CA VAL A 71 7.48 17.22 5.84
C VAL A 71 8.48 17.15 6.99
N LYS A 72 8.15 16.36 8.02
CA LYS A 72 9.00 16.14 9.18
C LYS A 72 9.40 14.67 9.26
N ILE A 73 10.70 14.41 9.37
CA ILE A 73 11.26 13.07 9.58
C ILE A 73 12.04 13.11 10.89
N GLU A 74 11.58 12.33 11.87
CA GLU A 74 12.17 12.24 13.20
C GLU A 74 12.77 10.85 13.39
N GLU A 75 14.02 10.77 13.82
CA GLU A 75 14.60 9.51 14.27
C GLU A 75 14.10 9.20 15.69
N VAL A 76 13.28 8.15 15.82
CA VAL A 76 12.72 7.70 17.11
C VAL A 76 13.66 6.71 17.77
N THR A 77 14.36 5.89 16.98
CA THR A 77 15.37 4.96 17.48
C THR A 77 16.51 4.88 16.46
N PRO A 78 17.75 5.17 16.86
CA PRO A 78 18.89 5.10 15.96
C PRO A 78 19.11 3.64 15.49
N PRO A 79 19.71 3.44 14.31
CA PRO A 79 20.09 2.11 13.84
C PRO A 79 21.07 1.46 14.81
N PRO A 80 20.79 0.26 15.37
CA PRO A 80 21.70 -0.40 16.30
C PRO A 80 22.93 -1.02 15.60
N SER A 81 22.90 -1.18 14.27
CA SER A 81 24.05 -1.59 13.46
C SER A 81 23.83 -1.22 11.99
N VAL A 82 24.86 -1.34 11.16
CA VAL A 82 24.77 -1.18 9.69
C VAL A 82 23.74 -2.14 9.06
N SER A 83 23.53 -3.30 9.67
CA SER A 83 22.63 -4.35 9.20
C SER A 83 21.21 -4.28 9.76
N LYS A 84 20.98 -3.50 10.83
CA LYS A 84 19.66 -3.38 11.47
C LYS A 84 19.13 -1.96 11.31
N PRO A 85 17.95 -1.76 10.70
CA PRO A 85 17.40 -0.43 10.51
C PRO A 85 16.98 0.21 11.84
N GLY A 86 17.06 1.54 11.90
CA GLY A 86 16.45 2.35 12.96
C GLY A 86 14.93 2.49 12.79
N ARG A 87 14.30 3.22 13.71
CA ARG A 87 12.88 3.58 13.65
C ARG A 87 12.75 5.07 13.41
N TYR A 88 11.92 5.44 12.45
CA TYR A 88 11.66 6.82 12.08
C TYR A 88 10.16 7.11 12.18
N ARG A 89 9.82 8.32 12.61
CA ARG A 89 8.47 8.88 12.49
C ARG A 89 8.47 9.85 11.32
N VAL A 90 7.55 9.66 10.40
CA VAL A 90 7.37 10.51 9.23
C VAL A 90 6.01 11.19 9.37
N THR A 91 6.01 12.51 9.36
CA THR A 91 4.81 13.34 9.45
C THR A 91 4.74 14.22 8.22
N ILE A 92 3.61 14.19 7.52
CA ILE A 92 3.31 15.08 6.40
C ILE A 92 2.04 15.83 6.83
N THR A 93 2.13 17.15 6.85
CA THR A 93 1.00 18.04 7.15
C THR A 93 0.72 18.88 5.93
N ASP A 94 -0.53 18.94 5.49
CA ASP A 94 -0.97 19.76 4.36
C ASP A 94 -2.15 20.65 4.75
N ASN A 95 -2.36 21.70 3.96
CA ASN A 95 -3.51 22.62 4.06
C ASN A 95 -4.66 22.24 3.12
N GLY A 96 -4.73 20.99 2.66
CA GLY A 96 -5.76 20.51 1.76
C GLY A 96 -7.15 20.39 2.41
N PRO A 97 -8.14 19.88 1.67
CA PRO A 97 -9.53 19.76 2.14
C PRO A 97 -9.71 18.75 3.30
N GLY A 98 -8.67 17.99 3.63
CA GLY A 98 -8.72 16.92 4.61
C GLY A 98 -9.50 15.69 4.15
N ILE A 99 -9.68 14.75 5.08
CA ILE A 99 -10.36 13.48 4.84
C ILE A 99 -11.57 13.37 5.77
N VAL A 100 -12.73 13.00 5.22
CA VAL A 100 -13.93 12.71 6.02
C VAL A 100 -13.61 11.59 7.01
N ARG A 101 -13.86 11.81 8.32
CA ARG A 101 -13.47 10.88 9.39
C ARG A 101 -13.88 9.43 9.14
N LYS A 102 -15.09 9.19 8.62
CA LYS A 102 -15.61 7.85 8.28
C LYS A 102 -14.84 7.14 7.17
N GLN A 103 -14.10 7.89 6.34
CA GLN A 103 -13.33 7.36 5.21
C GLN A 103 -11.89 7.04 5.57
N VAL A 104 -11.37 7.55 6.70
CA VAL A 104 -9.99 7.37 7.12
C VAL A 104 -9.64 5.88 7.18
N GLU A 105 -10.45 5.07 7.87
CA GLU A 105 -10.20 3.62 8.01
C GLU A 105 -10.15 2.90 6.65
N ASN A 106 -10.99 3.30 5.70
CA ASN A 106 -11.01 2.68 4.38
C ASN A 106 -9.78 3.08 3.56
N ILE A 107 -9.36 4.35 3.61
CA ILE A 107 -8.21 4.88 2.86
C ILE A 107 -6.91 4.23 3.31
N PHE A 108 -6.71 4.07 4.63
CA PHE A 108 -5.47 3.50 5.16
C PHE A 108 -5.52 1.97 5.32
N GLY A 109 -6.72 1.39 5.50
CA GLY A 109 -6.89 -0.04 5.79
C GLY A 109 -7.25 -0.91 4.59
N ARG A 110 -7.71 -0.34 3.46
CA ARG A 110 -8.05 -1.11 2.25
C ARG A 110 -7.05 -0.82 1.13
N LEU A 111 -6.59 -1.88 0.46
CA LEU A 111 -5.87 -1.78 -0.81
C LEU A 111 -6.86 -1.43 -1.93
N LEU A 112 -6.39 -0.66 -2.91
CA LEU A 112 -7.16 -0.26 -4.08
C LEU A 112 -8.42 0.55 -3.71
N TYR A 113 -8.31 1.38 -2.67
CA TYR A 113 -9.39 2.26 -2.23
C TYR A 113 -8.96 3.73 -2.31
N GLY A 114 -9.72 4.54 -3.05
CA GLY A 114 -9.40 5.95 -3.22
C GLY A 114 -10.40 6.69 -4.10
N SER A 115 -10.45 8.01 -3.99
CA SER A 115 -11.27 8.88 -4.82
C SER A 115 -10.73 9.05 -6.26
N LYS A 116 -9.54 8.50 -6.53
CA LYS A 116 -8.81 8.66 -7.80
C LYS A 116 -9.11 7.54 -8.82
N PHE A 117 -9.91 6.52 -8.47
CA PHE A 117 -10.35 5.49 -9.40
C PHE A 117 -11.42 6.00 -10.37
N HIS A 118 -11.35 5.56 -11.63
CA HIS A 118 -12.32 5.87 -12.70
C HIS A 118 -12.43 7.36 -13.06
N ARG A 119 -11.46 8.19 -12.67
CA ARG A 119 -11.41 9.60 -13.01
C ARG A 119 -10.42 9.84 -14.15
N LEU A 120 -10.88 10.40 -15.25
CA LEU A 120 -10.05 10.83 -16.39
C LEU A 120 -9.36 12.17 -16.09
N LYS A 121 -8.53 12.22 -15.04
CA LYS A 121 -7.73 13.40 -14.68
C LYS A 121 -6.30 12.95 -14.34
N MET A 122 -5.30 13.64 -14.88
CA MET A 122 -3.90 13.40 -14.48
C MET A 122 -3.76 13.74 -13.00
N SER A 123 -3.26 12.80 -12.22
CA SER A 123 -2.89 12.97 -10.82
C SER A 123 -1.64 12.14 -10.55
N ARG A 124 -0.88 12.50 -9.51
CA ARG A 124 0.39 11.84 -9.19
C ARG A 124 0.16 10.41 -8.66
N GLY A 125 -0.94 10.19 -7.93
CA GLY A 125 -1.37 8.88 -7.46
C GLY A 125 -2.48 8.25 -8.31
N GLN A 126 -2.23 7.07 -8.90
CA GLN A 126 -3.22 6.42 -9.80
C GLN A 126 -3.86 5.14 -9.21
N GLN A 127 -3.11 4.37 -8.42
CA GLN A 127 -3.48 2.99 -8.08
C GLN A 127 -4.18 2.85 -6.72
N GLY A 128 -4.22 3.89 -5.88
CA GLY A 128 -4.88 3.80 -4.55
C GLY A 128 -4.27 2.75 -3.62
N ILE A 129 -2.95 2.49 -3.75
CA ILE A 129 -2.22 1.49 -2.94
C ILE A 129 -1.12 2.11 -2.08
N GLY A 130 -0.57 3.26 -2.48
CA GLY A 130 0.70 3.77 -1.95
C GLY A 130 0.67 4.09 -0.45
N ILE A 131 -0.37 4.79 0.02
CA ILE A 131 -0.43 5.16 1.44
C ILE A 131 -0.82 3.98 2.34
N SER A 132 -1.71 3.10 1.87
CA SER A 132 -2.05 1.85 2.56
C SER A 132 -0.81 0.94 2.67
N ALA A 133 0.05 0.95 1.63
CA ALA A 133 1.33 0.25 1.64
C ALA A 133 2.25 0.70 2.75
N ALA A 134 2.41 2.02 2.88
CA ALA A 134 3.25 2.62 3.91
C ALA A 134 2.73 2.28 5.31
N GLY A 135 1.41 2.36 5.52
CA GLY A 135 0.78 1.96 6.79
C GLY A 135 1.01 0.49 7.13
N MET A 136 0.83 -0.41 6.16
CA MET A 136 1.08 -1.84 6.34
C MET A 136 2.55 -2.15 6.60
N TYR A 137 3.47 -1.46 5.92
CA TYR A 137 4.91 -1.62 6.14
C TYR A 137 5.32 -1.20 7.56
N GLY A 138 4.80 -0.06 8.04
CA GLY A 138 4.99 0.39 9.43
C GLY A 138 4.53 -0.68 10.41
N LEU A 139 3.28 -1.13 10.32
CA LEU A 139 2.71 -2.15 11.21
C LEU A 139 3.56 -3.45 11.25
N MET A 140 4.04 -3.92 10.09
CA MET A 140 4.83 -5.15 10.01
C MET A 140 6.26 -5.01 10.55
N THR A 141 6.83 -3.80 10.55
CA THR A 141 8.25 -3.58 10.87
C THR A 141 8.49 -2.95 12.23
N THR A 142 7.54 -2.15 12.73
CA THR A 142 7.70 -1.43 14.00
C THR A 142 6.77 -1.92 15.12
N GLY A 143 5.69 -2.63 14.79
CA GLY A 143 4.62 -2.96 15.75
C GLY A 143 3.87 -1.71 16.17
#